data_AF-A0A3C0CHY7-F1
#
_entry.id   AF-A0A3C0CHY7-F1
#
_cell.length_a   1.000
_cell.length_b   1.000
_cell.length_c   1.000
_cell.angle_alpha   90.00
_cell.angle_beta   90.00
_cell.angle_gamma   90.00
#
_symmetry.space_group_name_H-M   'P 1'
#
loop_
_entity.id
_entity.type
_entity.pdbx_description
1 polymer ?
#
loop_
_entity_poly.entity_id
_entity_poly.type
_entity_poly.pdbx_seq_one_letter_code
_entity_poly.pdbx_strand_id
1 'polypeptide(L)'
;MQEISVQRTRHPKQKPKDESKLGFGSIFSDHMFVMNYDEGQGWHNPRIVPFGNFEISPAAMCLHYGQSVFEGMKAYRAVDGRILLFRPDRNMARL
;
A
#
# COMPACT_ATOMS: atom_id res chain seq x y z
N MET A 1 -7.57 -1.34 -19.35
CA MET A 1 -7.12 -1.24 -17.95
C MET A 1 -6.81 -2.66 -17.48
N GLN A 2 -5.64 -2.92 -16.88
CA GLN A 2 -5.33 -4.26 -16.36
C GLN A 2 -6.28 -4.59 -15.20
N GLU A 3 -6.74 -5.84 -15.13
CA GLU A 3 -7.58 -6.30 -14.02
C GLU A 3 -6.73 -6.43 -12.74
N ILE A 4 -7.21 -5.87 -11.63
CA ILE A 4 -6.54 -6.00 -10.32
C ILE A 4 -7.01 -7.27 -9.65
N SER A 5 -6.12 -8.26 -9.54
CA SER A 5 -6.41 -9.48 -8.79
C SER A 5 -6.46 -9.22 -7.27
N VAL A 6 -7.33 -9.93 -6.55
CA VAL A 6 -7.49 -9.75 -5.10
C VAL A 6 -7.40 -11.10 -4.38
N GLN A 7 -6.36 -11.26 -3.57
CA GLN A 7 -6.20 -12.39 -2.67
C GLN A 7 -6.49 -11.96 -1.22
N ARG A 8 -7.63 -12.39 -0.68
CA ARG A 8 -8.00 -12.11 0.71
C ARG A 8 -7.18 -12.95 1.69
N THR A 9 -6.92 -12.40 2.87
CA THR A 9 -6.23 -13.14 3.94
C THR A 9 -7.18 -14.18 4.53
N ARG A 10 -6.64 -15.32 4.95
CA ARG A 10 -7.38 -16.34 5.71
C ARG A 10 -7.29 -16.12 7.23
N HIS A 11 -6.40 -15.24 7.66
CA HIS A 11 -6.11 -14.96 9.07
C HIS A 11 -6.14 -13.43 9.30
N PRO A 12 -7.33 -12.80 9.31
CA PRO A 12 -7.45 -11.36 9.53
C PRO A 12 -6.99 -10.99 10.94
N LYS A 13 -6.27 -9.87 11.06
CA LYS A 13 -5.81 -9.35 12.34
C LYS A 13 -6.99 -8.78 13.13
N GLN A 14 -6.90 -8.83 14.46
CA GLN A 14 -7.85 -8.10 15.30
C GLN A 14 -7.64 -6.60 15.11
N LYS A 15 -8.71 -5.88 14.78
CA LYS A 15 -8.67 -4.41 14.67
C LYS A 15 -8.41 -3.80 16.06
N PRO A 16 -7.60 -2.73 16.16
CA PRO A 16 -7.45 -1.99 17.41
C PRO A 16 -8.81 -1.54 17.94
N LYS A 17 -9.04 -1.73 19.24
CA LYS A 17 -10.29 -1.35 19.91
C LYS A 17 -10.26 0.08 20.46
N ASP A 18 -9.08 0.57 20.78
CA ASP A 18 -8.84 1.88 21.39
C ASP A 18 -8.11 2.77 20.39
N GLU A 19 -8.87 3.64 19.71
CA GLU A 19 -8.34 4.53 18.68
C GLU A 19 -7.37 5.59 19.24
N SER A 20 -7.41 5.85 20.56
CA SER A 20 -6.48 6.78 21.21
C SER A 20 -5.05 6.25 21.33
N LYS A 21 -4.84 4.96 21.05
CA LYS A 21 -3.55 4.25 21.20
C LYS A 21 -2.96 3.71 19.91
N LEU A 22 -3.41 4.20 18.75
CA LEU A 22 -2.98 3.66 17.44
C LEU A 22 -1.48 3.88 17.15
N GLY A 23 -0.90 4.99 17.60
CA GLY A 23 0.46 5.40 17.19
C GLY A 23 0.56 5.71 15.69
N PHE A 24 1.74 6.13 15.23
CA PHE A 24 2.00 6.39 13.80
C PHE A 24 2.90 5.29 13.22
N GLY A 25 2.45 4.65 12.14
CA GLY A 25 3.29 3.74 11.33
C GLY A 25 3.65 2.40 11.98
N SER A 26 2.98 1.98 13.04
CA SER A 26 3.27 0.74 13.77
C SER A 26 2.21 -0.37 13.58
N ILE A 27 0.98 0.00 13.21
CA ILE A 27 -0.13 -0.94 13.00
C ILE A 27 -0.51 -0.93 11.51
N PHE A 28 -0.40 -2.10 10.88
CA PHE A 28 -0.65 -2.27 9.45
C PHE A 28 -1.89 -3.12 9.19
N SER A 29 -2.61 -2.80 8.11
CA SER A 29 -3.82 -3.53 7.69
C SER A 29 -3.52 -4.98 7.24
N ASP A 30 -4.56 -5.70 6.85
CA ASP A 30 -4.47 -7.10 6.43
C ASP A 30 -3.87 -7.28 5.03
N HIS A 31 -3.85 -6.23 4.21
CA HIS A 31 -3.51 -6.30 2.79
C HIS A 31 -2.56 -5.18 2.35
N MET A 32 -1.91 -5.41 1.21
CA MET A 32 -1.10 -4.42 0.49
C MET A 32 -1.34 -4.53 -1.02
N PHE A 33 -1.14 -3.43 -1.74
CA PHE A 33 -1.12 -3.41 -3.20
C PHE A 33 0.31 -3.56 -3.71
N VAL A 34 0.50 -4.38 -4.75
CA VAL A 34 1.78 -4.58 -5.42
C VAL A 34 1.57 -4.58 -6.93
N MET A 35 2.52 -4.02 -7.67
CA MET A 35 2.58 -4.07 -9.12
C MET A 35 4.05 -4.19 -9.54
N ASN A 36 4.31 -4.99 -10.56
CA ASN A 36 5.67 -5.22 -11.05
C ASN A 36 5.97 -4.25 -12.20
N TYR A 37 7.26 -3.94 -12.38
CA TYR A 37 7.75 -3.25 -13.56
C TYR A 37 8.98 -3.99 -14.08
N ASP A 38 8.99 -4.28 -15.37
CA ASP A 38 10.15 -4.84 -16.08
C ASP A 38 10.44 -4.00 -17.32
N GLU A 39 11.73 -3.79 -17.62
CA GLU A 39 12.14 -3.09 -18.84
C GLU A 39 11.61 -3.82 -20.08
N GLY A 40 11.06 -3.07 -21.04
CA GLY A 40 10.43 -3.60 -22.25
C GLY A 40 8.98 -4.08 -22.07
N GLN A 41 8.57 -4.50 -20.86
CA GLN A 41 7.17 -4.88 -20.57
C GLN A 41 6.37 -3.72 -19.96
N GLY A 42 7.03 -2.83 -19.22
CA GLY A 42 6.38 -1.76 -18.47
C GLY A 42 5.75 -2.28 -17.17
N TRP A 43 4.74 -1.56 -16.67
CA TRP A 43 4.00 -1.97 -15.47
C TRP A 43 3.04 -3.12 -15.75
N HIS A 44 3.09 -4.18 -14.94
CA HIS A 44 2.21 -5.34 -15.08
C HIS A 44 1.89 -6.04 -13.75
N ASN A 45 0.95 -6.98 -13.80
CA ASN A 45 0.55 -7.83 -12.67
C ASN A 45 0.10 -7.04 -11.41
N PRO A 46 -0.89 -6.13 -11.53
CA PRO A 46 -1.42 -5.41 -10.37
C PRO A 46 -2.24 -6.35 -9.48
N ARG A 47 -1.96 -6.33 -8.18
CA ARG A 47 -2.57 -7.26 -7.22
C ARG A 47 -2.71 -6.66 -5.83
N ILE A 48 -3.81 -7.01 -5.17
CA ILE A 48 -4.00 -6.82 -3.72
C ILE A 48 -3.77 -8.18 -3.06
N VAL A 49 -2.77 -8.26 -2.19
CA VAL A 49 -2.32 -9.49 -1.53
C VAL A 49 -2.29 -9.32 -0.01
N PRO A 50 -2.27 -10.41 0.78
CA PRO A 50 -2.05 -10.31 2.22
C PRO A 50 -0.75 -9.55 2.53
N PHE A 51 -0.77 -8.71 3.57
CA PHE A 51 0.40 -7.97 4.00
C PHE A 51 1.52 -8.93 4.41
N GLY A 52 2.73 -8.71 3.89
CA GLY A 52 3.89 -9.56 4.16
C GLY A 52 5.20 -8.90 3.73
N ASN A 53 6.31 -9.58 4.03
CA ASN A 53 7.64 -9.11 3.67
C ASN A 53 7.87 -9.17 2.16
N PHE A 54 8.70 -8.27 1.64
CA PHE A 54 9.22 -8.38 0.28
C PHE A 54 10.43 -9.29 0.23
N GLU A 55 10.47 -10.18 -0.77
CA GLU A 55 11.67 -10.91 -1.15
C GLU A 55 12.37 -10.13 -2.26
N ILE A 56 13.55 -9.59 -1.97
CA ILE A 56 14.32 -8.78 -2.92
C ILE A 56 15.79 -9.20 -2.88
N SER A 57 16.49 -9.00 -4.01
CA SER A 57 17.93 -9.22 -4.08
C SER A 57 18.65 -8.34 -3.05
N PRO A 58 19.65 -8.87 -2.32
CA PRO A 58 20.52 -8.06 -1.48
C PRO A 58 21.24 -6.94 -2.24
N ALA A 59 21.36 -7.04 -3.58
CA ALA A 59 21.96 -6.03 -4.44
C ALA A 59 20.97 -4.98 -4.98
N ALA A 60 19.71 -4.99 -4.52
CA ALA A 60 18.69 -4.06 -5.01
C ALA A 60 19.09 -2.59 -4.79
N MET A 61 18.98 -1.77 -5.83
CA MET A 61 19.42 -0.36 -5.80
C MET A 61 18.71 0.48 -4.73
N CYS A 62 17.47 0.14 -4.37
CA CYS A 62 16.76 0.81 -3.28
C CYS A 62 17.45 0.65 -1.92
N LEU A 63 18.23 -0.43 -1.72
CA LEU A 63 18.97 -0.69 -0.48
C LEU A 63 20.33 0.02 -0.43
N HIS A 64 20.98 0.21 -1.59
CA HIS A 64 22.36 0.71 -1.66
C HIS A 64 22.45 2.19 -2.06
N TYR A 65 21.55 2.63 -2.94
CA TYR A 65 21.64 3.94 -3.60
C TYR A 65 20.39 4.79 -3.40
N GLY A 66 19.47 4.36 -2.52
CA GLY A 66 18.26 5.11 -2.18
C GLY A 66 17.30 5.31 -3.36
N GLN A 67 17.39 4.46 -4.41
CA GLN A 67 16.49 4.53 -5.56
C GLN A 67 15.09 4.05 -5.18
N SER A 68 14.36 4.95 -4.52
CA SER A 68 13.03 4.74 -4.00
C SER A 68 12.35 6.09 -3.82
N VAL A 69 11.04 6.13 -4.03
CA VAL A 69 10.18 7.26 -3.70
C VAL A 69 8.98 6.75 -2.93
N PHE A 70 8.35 7.60 -2.13
CA PHE A 70 7.16 7.24 -1.38
C PHE A 70 6.16 8.39 -1.39
N GLU A 71 4.91 8.07 -1.07
CA GLU A 71 3.88 9.06 -0.79
C GLU A 71 3.13 8.77 0.51
N GLY A 72 2.58 9.83 1.11
CA GLY A 72 1.70 9.81 2.27
C GLY A 72 0.38 10.53 1.98
N MET A 73 -0.71 9.77 2.01
CA MET A 73 -2.08 10.29 2.00
C MET A 73 -2.95 9.55 3.02
N LYS A 74 -4.12 10.09 3.32
CA LYS A 74 -5.02 9.55 4.34
C LYS A 74 -6.41 9.29 3.78
N ALA A 75 -7.02 8.20 4.26
CA ALA A 75 -8.44 7.94 4.13
C ALA A 75 -9.14 8.28 5.44
N TYR A 76 -10.28 8.96 5.35
CA TYR A 76 -11.05 9.42 6.50
C TYR A 76 -12.45 8.80 6.46
N ARG A 77 -12.95 8.34 7.61
CA ARG A 77 -14.36 7.97 7.76
C ARG A 77 -15.15 9.23 8.07
N ALA A 78 -16.07 9.61 7.18
CA ALA A 78 -16.99 10.72 7.38
C ALA A 78 -18.08 10.36 8.40
N VAL A 79 -18.76 11.39 8.93
CA VAL A 79 -19.85 11.22 9.91
C VAL A 79 -21.01 10.36 9.39
N ASP A 80 -21.21 10.32 8.07
CA ASP A 80 -22.23 9.50 7.40
C ASP A 80 -21.72 8.09 7.01
N GLY A 81 -20.53 7.71 7.48
CA GLY A 81 -19.94 6.39 7.27
C GLY A 81 -19.15 6.23 5.97
N ARG A 82 -19.20 7.19 5.03
CA ARG A 82 -18.41 7.14 3.79
C ARG A 82 -16.91 7.19 4.09
N ILE A 83 -16.11 6.54 3.24
CA ILE A 83 -14.64 6.69 3.25
C ILE A 83 -14.25 7.73 2.20
N LEU A 84 -13.54 8.76 2.61
CA LEU A 84 -13.12 9.88 1.77
C LEU A 84 -11.60 9.96 1.69
N LEU A 85 -11.09 10.32 0.52
CA LEU A 85 -9.70 10.72 0.31
C LEU A 85 -9.64 12.23 0.13
N PHE A 86 -8.62 12.89 0.69
CA PHE A 86 -8.43 14.32 0.51
C PHE A 86 -7.42 14.58 -0.62
N ARG A 87 -7.90 15.13 -1.74
CA ARG A 87 -7.10 15.52 -2.92
C ARG A 87 -6.11 14.44 -3.41
N PRO A 88 -6.55 13.17 -3.60
CA PRO A 88 -5.65 12.09 -4.00
C PRO A 88 -4.97 12.36 -5.36
N ASP A 89 -5.60 13.12 -6.25
CA ASP A 89 -5.05 13.59 -7.52
C ASP A 89 -3.74 14.38 -7.33
N ARG A 90 -3.60 15.12 -6.25
CA ARG A 90 -2.39 15.92 -5.96
C ARG A 90 -1.25 15.09 -5.41
N ASN A 91 -1.56 14.06 -4.65
CA ASN A 91 -0.56 13.07 -4.25
C ASN A 91 -0.05 12.30 -5.48
N MET A 92 -0.96 11.87 -6.37
CA MET A 92 -0.59 11.17 -7.60
C MET A 92 0.19 12.04 -8.58
N ALA A 93 -0.07 13.35 -8.66
CA ALA A 93 0.69 14.26 -9.51
C ALA A 93 2.09 14.59 -8.98
N ARG A 94 2.34 14.35 -7.68
CA ARG A 94 3.66 14.56 -7.05
C ARG A 94 4.54 13.31 -7.12
N LEU A 95 3.91 12.13 -7.09
CA LEU A 95 4.58 10.84 -7.22
C LEU A 95 5.11 10.63 -8.65
#